data_AF-A0A519HFM4-F1
#
_entry.id   AF-A0A519HFM4-F1
#
_cell.length_a   1.000
_cell.length_b   1.000
_cell.length_c   1.000
_cell.angle_alpha   90.00
_cell.angle_beta   90.00
_cell.angle_gamma   90.00
#
_symmetry.space_group_name_H-M   'P 1'
#
loop_
_entity.id
_entity.type
_entity.pdbx_description
1 polymer ?
#
loop_
_entity_poly.entity_id
_entity_poly.type
_entity_poly.pdbx_seq_one_letter_code
_entity_poly.pdbx_strand_id
1 'polypeptide(L)'
;MMFDASVPVVADQAALAVEAAAAAAGQDPASSQDAASEHDPAPATAAPATASADVAGGHEVVFIDSAVSDYQKLIAGLPEGVEVVVLDNSKDGLKQIADYLDGRKDIASIDIISHGDAGYIYLAGDAIWTNQLDAHAADLARIGASLAEGGDVRFFACNTGAGAEGQQFVNEVSRLTGADVGASNDATGNRAGEDWQLETVAGAVASGVGVQRGDMSAFTTSLATITVTDTDASST
;
A
#
# COMPACT_ATOMS: atom_id res chain seq x y z
N MET A 1 -28.58 -17.99 24.49
CA MET A 1 -27.44 -17.16 24.08
C MET A 1 -27.58 -17.01 22.58
N MET A 2 -28.02 -15.85 22.11
CA MET A 2 -28.17 -15.56 20.68
C MET A 2 -26.81 -15.06 20.18
N PHE A 3 -26.28 -15.72 19.16
CA PHE A 3 -25.08 -15.27 18.45
C PHE A 3 -25.53 -14.25 17.40
N ASP A 4 -25.09 -13.00 17.57
CA ASP A 4 -25.21 -11.97 16.55
C ASP A 4 -23.98 -12.08 15.64
N ALA A 5 -24.19 -12.57 14.42
CA ALA A 5 -23.16 -12.68 13.41
C ALA A 5 -23.23 -11.42 12.54
N SER A 6 -22.39 -10.44 12.86
CA SER A 6 -22.17 -9.27 12.00
C SER A 6 -21.44 -9.72 10.75
N VAL A 7 -22.15 -9.71 9.61
CA VAL A 7 -21.57 -10.00 8.30
C VAL A 7 -20.84 -8.73 7.81
N PRO A 8 -19.58 -8.79 7.36
CA PRO A 8 -18.94 -7.65 6.73
C PRO A 8 -19.70 -7.22 5.48
N VAL A 9 -19.87 -5.91 5.30
CA VAL A 9 -20.49 -5.34 4.10
C VAL A 9 -19.46 -5.40 2.97
N VAL A 10 -19.59 -6.39 2.09
CA VAL A 10 -18.89 -6.45 0.81
C VAL A 10 -19.66 -5.58 -0.19
N ALA A 11 -19.02 -4.55 -0.73
CA ALA A 11 -19.60 -3.73 -1.79
C ALA A 11 -19.17 -4.27 -3.16
N ASP A 12 -20.14 -4.49 -4.06
CA ASP A 12 -19.93 -4.91 -5.46
C ASP A 12 -20.45 -3.78 -6.38
N GLN A 13 -19.66 -3.36 -7.39
CA GLN A 13 -20.05 -2.30 -8.34
C GLN A 13 -19.55 -2.60 -9.75
N ALA A 14 -20.47 -2.57 -10.70
CA ALA A 14 -20.26 -2.82 -12.13
C ALA A 14 -20.14 -1.52 -12.97
N ALA A 15 -19.24 -1.57 -13.96
CA ALA A 15 -18.74 -0.53 -14.88
C ALA A 15 -19.72 0.29 -15.77
N LEU A 16 -19.26 1.48 -16.19
CA LEU A 16 -19.45 2.06 -17.55
C LEU A 16 -18.34 3.08 -17.90
N ALA A 17 -17.66 2.88 -19.05
CA ALA A 17 -16.57 3.70 -19.61
C ALA A 17 -17.03 4.57 -20.80
N VAL A 18 -16.39 5.73 -21.03
CA VAL A 18 -16.30 6.40 -22.35
C VAL A 18 -14.96 7.13 -22.53
N GLU A 19 -14.35 6.85 -23.68
CA GLU A 19 -13.09 7.32 -24.29
C GLU A 19 -13.20 8.69 -24.98
N ALA A 20 -12.09 9.46 -25.10
CA ALA A 20 -11.78 10.30 -26.28
C ALA A 20 -10.34 10.88 -26.27
N ALA A 21 -9.72 10.89 -27.45
CA ALA A 21 -8.35 11.31 -27.78
C ALA A 21 -8.26 12.58 -28.66
N ALA A 22 -7.02 12.95 -29.04
CA ALA A 22 -6.55 13.83 -30.16
C ALA A 22 -6.11 15.29 -29.79
N ALA A 23 -5.08 15.95 -30.37
CA ALA A 23 -4.02 15.62 -31.34
C ALA A 23 -3.02 16.81 -31.53
N ALA A 24 -1.78 16.50 -31.99
CA ALA A 24 -0.89 17.18 -32.98
C ALA A 24 -0.45 18.67 -32.79
N ALA A 25 0.63 19.22 -33.36
CA ALA A 25 1.94 18.85 -33.95
C ALA A 25 2.57 20.17 -34.48
N GLY A 26 3.90 20.30 -34.57
CA GLY A 26 4.57 21.40 -35.27
C GLY A 26 6.10 21.28 -35.32
N GLN A 27 6.67 21.24 -36.53
CA GLN A 27 8.08 20.93 -36.86
C GLN A 27 8.88 22.18 -37.31
N ASP A 28 10.11 22.34 -36.80
CA ASP A 28 11.46 22.57 -37.42
C ASP A 28 11.71 23.55 -38.62
N PRO A 29 12.98 23.88 -39.06
CA PRO A 29 14.36 23.54 -38.57
C PRO A 29 15.47 24.66 -38.67
N ALA A 30 16.71 24.26 -38.32
CA ALA A 30 18.06 24.66 -38.83
C ALA A 30 18.86 25.74 -38.03
N SER A 31 20.19 25.67 -37.78
CA SER A 31 21.33 25.17 -38.59
C SER A 31 22.62 24.85 -37.78
N SER A 32 23.36 23.82 -38.25
CA SER A 32 24.83 23.65 -38.50
C SER A 32 25.95 23.63 -37.42
N GLN A 33 26.61 22.45 -37.31
CA GLN A 33 28.06 22.05 -37.43
C GLN A 33 29.11 22.71 -36.47
N ASP A 34 30.17 22.08 -35.95
CA ASP A 34 31.01 20.90 -36.30
C ASP A 34 31.88 20.45 -35.09
N ALA A 35 32.52 19.28 -35.23
CA ALA A 35 33.79 18.82 -34.64
C ALA A 35 33.79 17.83 -33.45
N ALA A 36 34.51 16.74 -33.71
CA ALA A 36 34.55 15.48 -32.98
C ALA A 36 35.57 15.42 -31.84
N SER A 37 35.31 14.57 -30.86
CA SER A 37 36.33 13.72 -30.24
C SER A 37 35.70 12.49 -29.60
N GLU A 38 36.30 11.35 -29.92
CA GLU A 38 35.89 9.99 -29.61
C GLU A 38 36.05 9.70 -28.10
N HIS A 39 35.02 9.12 -27.49
CA HIS A 39 35.17 8.38 -26.24
C HIS A 39 34.35 7.09 -26.30
N ASP A 40 35.08 5.99 -26.32
CA ASP A 40 34.64 4.60 -26.31
C ASP A 40 33.78 4.30 -25.07
N PRO A 41 32.54 3.80 -25.17
CA PRO A 41 31.81 3.33 -24.01
C PRO A 41 32.14 1.86 -23.77
N ALA A 42 32.86 1.60 -22.68
CA ALA A 42 32.94 0.28 -22.07
C ALA A 42 31.52 -0.24 -21.71
N PRO A 43 31.28 -1.57 -21.75
CA PRO A 43 29.96 -2.12 -21.50
C PRO A 43 29.65 -2.07 -19.99
N ALA A 44 28.90 -1.07 -19.55
CA ALA A 44 28.34 -1.03 -18.22
C ALA A 44 27.04 -1.85 -18.21
N THR A 45 27.21 -3.10 -17.79
CA THR A 45 26.29 -3.96 -17.03
C THR A 45 24.79 -3.65 -17.16
N ALA A 46 24.07 -4.56 -17.81
CA ALA A 46 22.61 -4.61 -17.81
C ALA A 46 22.05 -4.39 -16.40
N ALA A 47 21.16 -3.41 -16.27
CA ALA A 47 20.25 -3.30 -15.13
C ALA A 47 19.54 -4.65 -14.95
N PRO A 48 19.31 -5.12 -13.71
CA PRO A 48 18.54 -6.34 -13.52
C PRO A 48 17.16 -6.13 -14.15
N ALA A 49 16.76 -7.14 -14.93
CA ALA A 49 15.48 -7.20 -15.59
C ALA A 49 14.37 -7.00 -14.55
N THR A 50 13.44 -6.09 -14.86
CA THR A 50 12.09 -6.06 -14.29
C THR A 50 11.47 -7.45 -14.47
N ALA A 51 11.54 -8.28 -13.44
CA ALA A 51 10.66 -9.41 -13.33
C ALA A 51 9.31 -8.86 -12.87
N SER A 52 8.42 -8.61 -13.82
CA SER A 52 6.99 -8.61 -13.53
C SER A 52 6.66 -10.00 -12.99
N ALA A 53 6.56 -10.12 -11.66
CA ALA A 53 5.89 -11.25 -11.08
C ALA A 53 4.43 -11.15 -11.52
N ASP A 54 4.03 -12.13 -12.32
CA ASP A 54 2.70 -12.30 -12.86
C ASP A 54 1.73 -12.58 -11.70
N VAL A 55 1.28 -11.51 -11.04
CA VAL A 55 0.19 -11.53 -10.06
C VAL A 55 -1.10 -11.09 -10.75
N ALA A 56 -1.24 -11.38 -12.05
CA ALA A 56 -2.50 -11.18 -12.75
C ALA A 56 -3.44 -12.35 -12.47
N GLY A 57 -3.93 -12.46 -11.23
CA GLY A 57 -4.97 -13.45 -10.88
C GLY A 57 -5.01 -13.94 -9.43
N GLY A 58 -4.16 -13.44 -8.54
CA GLY A 58 -4.22 -13.78 -7.12
C GLY A 58 -5.30 -13.00 -6.37
N HIS A 59 -5.71 -13.50 -5.20
CA HIS A 59 -6.71 -12.82 -4.37
C HIS A 59 -6.09 -11.59 -3.70
N GLU A 60 -6.72 -10.42 -3.87
CA GLU A 60 -6.26 -9.15 -3.30
C GLU A 60 -7.27 -8.70 -2.22
N VAL A 61 -6.77 -8.33 -1.05
CA VAL A 61 -7.60 -7.83 0.05
C VAL A 61 -7.12 -6.44 0.48
N VAL A 62 -8.04 -5.49 0.52
CA VAL A 62 -7.79 -4.11 0.96
C VAL A 62 -8.50 -3.87 2.29
N PHE A 63 -7.72 -3.58 3.32
CA PHE A 63 -8.19 -3.11 4.61
C PHE A 63 -8.15 -1.59 4.65
N ILE A 64 -9.23 -0.96 5.08
CA ILE A 64 -9.34 0.49 5.15
C ILE A 64 -9.71 0.90 6.57
N ASP A 65 -8.89 1.74 7.19
CA ASP A 65 -9.24 2.35 8.47
C ASP A 65 -10.45 3.27 8.32
N SER A 66 -11.50 3.04 9.14
CA SER A 66 -12.70 3.89 9.15
C SER A 66 -12.43 5.32 9.62
N ALA A 67 -11.28 5.60 10.24
CA ALA A 67 -10.83 6.96 10.56
C ALA A 67 -10.43 7.79 9.33
N VAL A 68 -10.18 7.16 8.18
CA VAL A 68 -9.87 7.86 6.93
C VAL A 68 -11.11 8.61 6.44
N SER A 69 -11.00 9.93 6.30
CA SER A 69 -12.11 10.77 5.82
C SER A 69 -12.51 10.40 4.39
N ASP A 70 -13.81 10.24 4.15
CA ASP A 70 -14.38 9.81 2.87
C ASP A 70 -13.87 8.44 2.38
N TYR A 71 -13.55 7.51 3.28
CA TYR A 71 -13.08 6.17 2.90
C TYR A 71 -14.01 5.43 1.94
N GLN A 72 -15.32 5.72 1.92
CA GLN A 72 -16.27 5.12 0.97
C GLN A 72 -15.92 5.47 -0.48
N LYS A 73 -15.27 6.61 -0.74
CA LYS A 73 -14.79 6.99 -2.07
C LYS A 73 -13.58 6.17 -2.49
N LEU A 74 -12.74 5.74 -1.54
CA LEU A 74 -11.66 4.77 -1.81
C LEU A 74 -12.27 3.44 -2.23
N ILE A 75 -13.26 2.95 -1.47
CA ILE A 75 -13.98 1.70 -1.79
C ILE A 75 -14.57 1.77 -3.21
N ALA A 76 -15.24 2.88 -3.55
CA ALA A 76 -15.84 3.06 -4.87
C ALA A 76 -14.81 3.17 -6.01
N GLY A 77 -13.55 3.52 -5.71
CA GLY A 77 -12.47 3.60 -6.67
C GLY A 77 -11.70 2.29 -6.87
N LEU A 78 -11.83 1.33 -5.96
CA LEU A 78 -11.13 0.05 -6.07
C LEU A 78 -11.64 -0.75 -7.27
N PRO A 79 -10.77 -1.53 -7.93
CA PRO A 79 -11.17 -2.31 -9.09
C PRO A 79 -12.11 -3.46 -8.67
N GLU A 80 -12.92 -3.91 -9.62
CA GLU A 80 -13.75 -5.11 -9.43
C GLU A 80 -12.90 -6.33 -9.06
N GLY A 81 -13.43 -7.18 -8.17
CA GLY A 81 -12.78 -8.41 -7.73
C GLY A 81 -11.77 -8.24 -6.59
N VAL A 82 -11.49 -7.02 -6.16
CA VAL A 82 -10.76 -6.75 -4.91
C VAL A 82 -11.70 -6.88 -3.73
N GLU A 83 -11.26 -7.61 -2.71
CA GLU A 83 -12.03 -7.76 -1.48
C GLU A 83 -11.72 -6.61 -0.53
N VAL A 84 -12.76 -6.02 0.07
CA VAL A 84 -12.60 -4.81 0.89
C VAL A 84 -13.14 -5.03 2.29
N VAL A 85 -12.36 -4.63 3.29
CA VAL A 85 -12.71 -4.72 4.70
C VAL A 85 -12.50 -3.37 5.37
N VAL A 86 -13.54 -2.84 6.00
CA VAL A 86 -13.43 -1.61 6.79
C VAL A 86 -13.16 -1.97 8.24
N LEU A 87 -12.09 -1.41 8.81
CA LEU A 87 -11.68 -1.67 10.18
C LEU A 87 -12.50 -0.82 11.16
N ASP A 88 -12.93 -1.47 12.24
CA ASP A 88 -13.64 -0.85 13.35
C ASP A 88 -12.63 -0.17 14.27
N ASN A 89 -12.78 1.15 14.47
CA ASN A 89 -11.87 1.98 15.27
C ASN A 89 -11.98 1.79 16.79
N SER A 90 -12.83 0.85 17.24
CA SER A 90 -12.97 0.48 18.65
C SER A 90 -12.24 -0.83 19.01
N LYS A 91 -11.49 -1.40 18.07
CA LYS A 91 -10.83 -2.70 18.19
C LYS A 91 -9.40 -2.61 17.68
N ASP A 92 -8.54 -3.51 18.15
CA ASP A 92 -7.17 -3.64 17.66
C ASP A 92 -7.15 -3.92 16.15
N GLY A 93 -6.46 -3.06 15.39
CA GLY A 93 -6.44 -3.11 13.92
C GLY A 93 -5.72 -4.33 13.36
N LEU A 94 -4.52 -4.66 13.86
CA LEU A 94 -3.75 -5.80 13.36
C LEU A 94 -4.43 -7.13 13.70
N LYS A 95 -5.06 -7.21 14.87
CA LYS A 95 -5.87 -8.37 15.25
C LYS A 95 -7.08 -8.54 14.35
N GLN A 96 -7.78 -7.46 13.98
CA GLN A 96 -8.90 -7.54 13.03
C GLN A 96 -8.45 -8.10 11.68
N ILE A 97 -7.32 -7.62 11.16
CA ILE A 97 -6.73 -8.10 9.91
C ILE A 97 -6.37 -9.60 10.05
N ALA A 98 -5.65 -9.98 11.10
CA ALA A 98 -5.26 -11.38 11.33
C ALA A 98 -6.46 -12.31 11.48
N ASP A 99 -7.50 -11.88 12.21
CA ASP A 99 -8.72 -12.67 12.40
C ASP A 99 -9.53 -12.81 11.10
N TYR A 100 -9.54 -11.79 10.25
CA TYR A 100 -10.17 -11.86 8.94
C TYR A 100 -9.46 -12.83 7.99
N LEU A 101 -8.14 -12.89 8.10
CA LEU A 101 -7.28 -13.72 7.24
C LEU A 101 -7.11 -15.15 7.76
N ASP A 102 -7.64 -15.45 8.95
CA ASP A 102 -7.46 -16.75 9.60
C ASP A 102 -8.01 -17.89 8.73
N GLY A 103 -7.17 -18.89 8.48
CA GLY A 103 -7.51 -20.04 7.62
C GLY A 103 -7.53 -19.75 6.11
N ARG A 104 -7.30 -18.51 5.68
CA ARG A 104 -7.17 -18.14 4.27
C ARG A 104 -5.76 -18.41 3.75
N LYS A 105 -5.63 -18.57 2.44
CA LYS A 105 -4.39 -18.89 1.72
C LYS A 105 -4.40 -18.23 0.35
N ASP A 106 -3.23 -18.23 -0.29
CA ASP A 106 -3.02 -17.79 -1.66
C ASP A 106 -3.44 -16.33 -1.92
N ILE A 107 -3.30 -15.48 -0.90
CA ILE A 107 -3.53 -14.04 -1.01
C ILE A 107 -2.29 -13.41 -1.64
N ALA A 108 -2.50 -12.77 -2.77
CA ALA A 108 -1.45 -12.11 -3.54
C ALA A 108 -0.98 -10.83 -2.86
N SER A 109 -1.92 -10.00 -2.39
CA SER A 109 -1.58 -8.76 -1.71
C SER A 109 -2.58 -8.43 -0.61
N ILE A 110 -2.04 -7.88 0.47
CA ILE A 110 -2.79 -7.28 1.56
C ILE A 110 -2.45 -5.80 1.58
N ASP A 111 -3.41 -4.97 1.22
CA ASP A 111 -3.27 -3.52 1.26
C ASP A 111 -3.90 -2.98 2.52
N ILE A 112 -3.25 -2.02 3.16
CA ILE A 112 -3.74 -1.36 4.37
C ILE A 112 -3.72 0.14 4.10
N ILE A 113 -4.91 0.75 4.00
CA ILE A 113 -5.07 2.20 3.85
C ILE A 113 -5.39 2.80 5.21
N SER A 114 -4.53 3.72 5.66
CA SER A 114 -4.67 4.35 6.97
C SER A 114 -3.95 5.70 7.03
N HIS A 115 -3.95 6.33 8.21
CA HIS A 115 -3.08 7.46 8.48
C HIS A 115 -1.71 6.95 8.96
N GLY A 116 -0.67 7.79 8.91
CA GLY A 116 0.66 7.40 9.33
C GLY A 116 1.63 8.56 9.42
N ASP A 117 2.85 8.25 9.84
CA ASP A 117 4.02 9.12 9.72
C ASP A 117 5.28 8.26 9.85
N ALA A 118 6.46 8.87 9.74
CA ALA A 118 7.75 8.16 9.79
C ALA A 118 7.83 7.13 10.94
N GLY A 119 7.85 5.84 10.58
CA GLY A 119 8.07 4.74 11.51
C GLY A 119 6.82 4.22 12.25
N TYR A 120 5.61 4.66 11.90
CA TYR A 120 4.37 4.11 12.45
C TYR A 120 3.17 4.25 11.51
N ILE A 121 2.15 3.42 11.76
CA ILE A 121 0.81 3.57 11.20
C ILE A 121 -0.18 3.97 12.31
N TYR A 122 -1.21 4.73 11.94
CA TYR A 122 -2.36 4.96 12.79
C TYR A 122 -3.52 4.11 12.29
N LEU A 123 -3.82 3.02 12.99
CA LEU A 123 -4.72 1.98 12.56
C LEU A 123 -5.77 1.68 13.63
N ALA A 124 -7.04 1.84 13.26
CA ALA A 124 -8.19 1.52 14.10
C ALA A 124 -8.17 2.23 15.47
N GLY A 125 -7.65 3.46 15.52
CA GLY A 125 -7.62 4.29 16.73
C GLY A 125 -6.26 4.33 17.44
N ASP A 126 -5.34 3.44 17.08
CA ASP A 126 -4.05 3.28 17.75
C ASP A 126 -2.87 3.60 16.83
N ALA A 127 -1.84 4.24 17.39
CA ALA A 127 -0.56 4.44 16.72
C ALA A 127 0.35 3.26 17.01
N ILE A 128 0.68 2.49 15.97
CA ILE A 128 1.50 1.28 16.06
C ILE A 128 2.89 1.63 15.55
N TRP A 129 3.79 1.90 16.49
CA TRP A 129 5.17 2.24 16.23
C TRP A 129 6.02 1.02 15.94
N THR A 130 7.13 1.24 15.22
CA THR A 130 8.10 0.18 14.90
C THR A 130 8.55 -0.60 16.14
N ASN A 131 8.80 0.08 17.26
CA ASN A 131 9.22 -0.54 18.53
C ASN A 131 8.11 -1.34 19.25
N GLN A 132 6.87 -1.30 18.76
CA GLN A 132 5.73 -2.03 19.30
C GLN A 132 5.38 -3.27 18.45
N LEU A 133 5.93 -3.39 17.24
CA LEU A 133 5.57 -4.47 16.30
C LEU A 133 5.82 -5.88 16.86
N ASP A 134 6.87 -6.07 17.67
CA ASP A 134 7.13 -7.35 18.35
C ASP A 134 5.98 -7.78 19.28
N ALA A 135 5.24 -6.84 19.90
CA ALA A 135 4.07 -7.15 20.71
C ALA A 135 2.90 -7.69 19.85
N HIS A 136 2.89 -7.38 18.56
CA HIS A 136 1.92 -7.84 17.57
C HIS A 136 2.45 -9.00 16.70
N ALA A 137 3.60 -9.59 17.05
CA ALA A 137 4.26 -10.62 16.25
C ALA A 137 3.34 -11.82 15.91
N ALA A 138 2.47 -12.22 16.85
CA ALA A 138 1.55 -13.33 16.62
C ALA A 138 0.51 -13.02 15.54
N ASP A 139 -0.05 -11.80 15.53
CA ASP A 139 -1.02 -11.39 14.52
C ASP A 139 -0.33 -11.14 13.18
N LEU A 140 0.84 -10.50 13.16
CA LEU A 140 1.64 -10.31 11.94
C LEU A 140 2.06 -11.64 11.31
N ALA A 141 2.43 -12.64 12.10
CA ALA A 141 2.74 -13.98 11.58
C ALA A 141 1.50 -14.66 10.96
N ARG A 142 0.30 -14.44 11.51
CA ARG A 142 -0.96 -14.96 10.95
C ARG A 142 -1.31 -14.26 9.63
N ILE A 143 -1.11 -12.95 9.56
CA ILE A 143 -1.24 -12.16 8.32
C ILE A 143 -0.32 -12.74 7.25
N GLY A 144 0.97 -12.89 7.55
CA GLY A 144 1.94 -13.47 6.64
C GLY A 144 1.62 -14.89 6.19
N ALA A 145 1.11 -15.74 7.11
CA ALA A 145 0.72 -17.11 6.80
C ALA A 145 -0.47 -17.22 5.83
N SER A 146 -1.21 -16.14 5.59
CA SER A 146 -2.33 -16.13 4.63
C SER A 146 -1.90 -15.82 3.20
N LEU A 147 -0.69 -15.27 3.02
CA LEU A 147 -0.15 -14.86 1.74
C LEU A 147 0.26 -16.06 0.89
N ALA A 148 0.19 -15.88 -0.43
CA ALA A 148 0.86 -16.74 -1.40
C ALA A 148 2.39 -16.61 -1.27
N GLU A 149 3.12 -17.53 -1.90
CA GLU A 149 4.57 -17.36 -2.07
C GLU A 149 4.85 -16.08 -2.88
N GLY A 150 5.65 -15.16 -2.31
CA GLY A 150 5.90 -13.84 -2.89
C GLY A 150 4.72 -12.87 -2.78
N GLY A 151 3.75 -13.13 -1.90
CA GLY A 151 2.67 -12.19 -1.62
C GLY A 151 3.14 -11.01 -0.76
N ASP A 152 2.47 -9.87 -0.93
CA ASP A 152 2.89 -8.59 -0.37
C ASP A 152 2.00 -8.10 0.79
N VAL A 153 2.60 -7.39 1.74
CA VAL A 153 1.89 -6.48 2.67
C VAL A 153 2.23 -5.04 2.33
N ARG A 154 1.21 -4.23 2.05
CA ARG A 154 1.38 -2.90 1.45
C ARG A 154 0.66 -1.83 2.26
N PHE A 155 1.42 -0.86 2.77
CA PHE A 155 0.91 0.22 3.63
C PHE A 155 0.78 1.53 2.85
N PHE A 156 -0.47 1.91 2.54
CA PHE A 156 -0.82 3.21 1.99
C PHE A 156 -1.16 4.15 3.15
N ALA A 157 -0.12 4.73 3.74
CA ALA A 157 -0.22 5.62 4.89
C ALA A 157 0.93 6.63 4.85
N CYS A 158 0.58 7.92 4.87
CA CYS A 158 1.52 9.01 4.64
C CYS A 158 2.80 8.89 5.45
N ASN A 159 3.94 9.03 4.77
CA ASN A 159 5.29 9.03 5.34
C ASN A 159 5.65 7.80 6.19
N THR A 160 4.86 6.73 6.24
CA THR A 160 5.15 5.57 7.09
C THR A 160 6.54 5.01 6.80
N GLY A 161 6.90 4.95 5.52
CA GLY A 161 8.20 4.52 5.01
C GLY A 161 9.28 5.62 4.98
N ALA A 162 9.02 6.83 5.51
CA ALA A 162 9.97 7.93 5.42
C ALA A 162 11.20 7.73 6.32
N GLY A 163 12.37 8.02 5.77
CA GLY A 163 13.63 8.06 6.51
C GLY A 163 14.09 6.71 7.06
N ALA A 164 14.97 6.76 8.06
CA ALA A 164 15.54 5.55 8.66
C ALA A 164 14.52 4.81 9.53
N GLU A 165 13.62 5.56 10.16
CA GLU A 165 12.52 5.07 10.98
C GLU A 165 11.53 4.27 10.13
N GLY A 166 11.12 4.80 8.97
CA GLY A 166 10.23 4.09 8.07
C GLY A 166 10.85 2.85 7.42
N GLN A 167 12.14 2.89 7.09
CA GLN A 167 12.83 1.67 6.64
C GLN A 167 12.87 0.60 7.75
N GLN A 168 13.04 0.99 9.01
CA GLN A 168 12.97 0.04 10.14
C GLN A 168 11.57 -0.54 10.29
N PHE A 169 10.52 0.27 10.17
CA PHE A 169 9.14 -0.21 10.16
C PHE A 169 8.93 -1.31 9.11
N VAL A 170 9.27 -1.02 7.85
CA VAL A 170 9.09 -1.95 6.73
C VAL A 170 9.89 -3.24 6.92
N ASN A 171 11.15 -3.13 7.37
CA ASN A 171 11.99 -4.30 7.65
C ASN A 171 11.42 -5.17 8.78
N GLU A 172 10.90 -4.55 9.82
CA GLU A 172 10.38 -5.25 10.99
C GLU A 172 9.06 -5.97 10.68
N VAL A 173 8.16 -5.33 9.94
CA VAL A 173 6.95 -6.01 9.45
C VAL A 173 7.33 -7.17 8.52
N SER A 174 8.29 -6.98 7.61
CA SER A 174 8.76 -8.06 6.73
C SER A 174 9.33 -9.23 7.53
N ARG A 175 10.12 -8.96 8.58
CA ARG A 175 10.65 -9.99 9.48
C ARG A 175 9.55 -10.78 10.19
N LEU A 176 8.51 -10.10 10.66
CA LEU A 176 7.43 -10.71 11.47
C LEU A 176 6.38 -11.44 10.64
N THR A 177 6.10 -10.96 9.43
CA THR A 177 5.17 -11.59 8.48
C THR A 177 5.86 -12.66 7.63
N GLY A 178 7.16 -12.53 7.36
CA GLY A 178 7.88 -13.33 6.37
C GLY A 178 7.56 -12.94 4.93
N ALA A 179 6.93 -11.77 4.72
CA ALA A 179 6.48 -11.29 3.42
C ALA A 179 7.37 -10.18 2.87
N ASP A 180 7.18 -9.88 1.58
CA ASP A 180 7.64 -8.64 0.99
C ASP A 180 6.72 -7.50 1.44
N VAL A 181 7.31 -6.35 1.79
CA VAL A 181 6.59 -5.24 2.43
C VAL A 181 6.92 -3.93 1.75
N GLY A 182 5.88 -3.13 1.46
CA GLY A 182 6.02 -1.77 0.91
C GLY A 182 5.24 -0.75 1.74
N ALA A 183 5.78 0.46 1.85
CA ALA A 183 5.10 1.59 2.49
C ALA A 183 5.39 2.91 1.75
N SER A 184 4.41 3.81 1.73
CA SER A 184 4.60 5.17 1.20
C SER A 184 5.56 5.97 2.09
N ASN A 185 6.49 6.69 1.48
CA ASN A 185 7.48 7.52 2.18
C ASN A 185 7.21 9.03 2.08
N ASP A 186 6.15 9.42 1.39
CA ASP A 186 5.66 10.78 1.24
C ASP A 186 4.14 10.85 1.43
N ALA A 187 3.52 11.94 0.94
CA ALA A 187 2.09 12.15 1.08
C ALA A 187 1.30 11.26 0.11
N THR A 188 0.44 10.41 0.65
CA THR A 188 -0.34 9.43 -0.10
C THR A 188 -1.77 9.93 -0.40
N GLY A 189 -2.19 9.90 -1.66
CA GLY A 189 -3.50 10.40 -2.08
C GLY A 189 -3.57 10.83 -3.55
N ASN A 190 -4.54 11.69 -3.88
CA ASN A 190 -4.74 12.21 -5.25
C ASN A 190 -4.62 13.73 -5.35
N ARG A 191 -4.26 14.42 -4.27
CA ARG A 191 -4.04 15.87 -4.36
C ARG A 191 -2.75 16.15 -5.13
N ALA A 192 -2.59 17.40 -5.54
CA ALA A 192 -1.38 17.81 -6.24
C ALA A 192 -0.14 17.55 -5.36
N GLY A 193 0.75 16.68 -5.82
CA GLY A 193 1.96 16.28 -5.10
C GLY A 193 1.77 15.10 -4.13
N GLU A 194 0.60 14.45 -4.15
CA GLU A 194 0.36 13.16 -3.50
C GLU A 194 0.27 12.06 -4.58
N ASP A 195 0.60 10.82 -4.22
CA ASP A 195 0.35 9.67 -5.09
C ASP A 195 0.02 8.38 -4.29
N TRP A 196 -0.12 7.25 -5.00
CA TRP A 196 -0.37 5.94 -4.39
C TRP A 196 0.81 5.00 -4.61
N GLN A 197 2.04 5.52 -4.61
CA GLN A 197 3.25 4.73 -4.74
C GLN A 197 3.73 4.22 -3.37
N LEU A 198 4.60 3.20 -3.44
CA LEU A 198 5.27 2.60 -2.29
C LEU A 198 6.76 2.63 -2.59
N GLU A 199 7.46 3.57 -1.98
CA GLU A 199 8.86 3.88 -2.31
C GLU A 199 9.83 3.16 -1.37
N THR A 200 9.38 2.87 -0.15
CA THR A 200 10.18 2.15 0.85
C THR A 200 9.73 0.70 0.88
N VAL A 201 10.67 -0.20 0.58
CA VAL A 201 10.39 -1.63 0.44
C VAL A 201 11.38 -2.50 1.21
N ALA A 202 10.92 -3.67 1.63
CA ALA A 202 11.72 -4.81 2.02
C ALA A 202 11.27 -6.00 1.17
N GLY A 203 12.15 -6.49 0.28
CA GLY A 203 11.78 -7.51 -0.70
C GLY A 203 11.34 -6.95 -2.04
N ALA A 204 10.57 -7.72 -2.82
CA ALA A 204 10.11 -7.39 -4.16
C ALA A 204 8.59 -7.15 -4.21
N VAL A 205 8.19 -5.92 -3.90
CA VAL A 205 6.76 -5.54 -3.84
C VAL A 205 6.14 -5.36 -5.22
N ALA A 206 5.00 -5.99 -5.46
CA ALA A 206 4.25 -5.83 -6.69
C ALA A 206 3.64 -4.42 -6.82
N SER A 207 3.75 -3.88 -8.04
CA SER A 207 3.12 -2.61 -8.43
C SER A 207 1.95 -2.86 -9.38
N GLY A 208 0.98 -1.95 -9.39
CA GLY A 208 -0.18 -2.06 -10.27
C GLY A 208 -1.10 -3.23 -9.92
N VAL A 209 -1.22 -3.55 -8.63
CA VAL A 209 -2.22 -4.46 -8.02
C VAL A 209 -2.99 -3.71 -6.93
N GLY A 210 -4.11 -4.26 -6.46
CA GLY A 210 -4.92 -3.69 -5.37
C GLY A 210 -5.25 -2.21 -5.56
N VAL A 211 -4.91 -1.38 -4.56
CA VAL A 211 -5.14 0.08 -4.56
C VAL A 211 -4.59 0.76 -5.82
N GLN A 212 -3.41 0.35 -6.30
CA GLN A 212 -2.74 0.98 -7.45
C GLN A 212 -3.41 0.68 -8.81
N ARG A 213 -4.36 -0.26 -8.87
CA ARG A 213 -5.21 -0.48 -10.06
C ARG A 213 -6.49 0.34 -10.03
N GLY A 214 -6.86 0.88 -8.88
CA GLY A 214 -8.12 1.57 -8.71
C GLY A 214 -8.12 2.98 -9.28
N ASP A 215 -9.30 3.46 -9.65
CA ASP A 215 -9.54 4.87 -9.96
C ASP A 215 -9.85 5.63 -8.66
N MET A 216 -8.80 6.13 -8.03
CA MET A 216 -8.93 6.86 -6.77
C MET A 216 -9.37 8.33 -6.97
N SER A 217 -9.65 8.80 -8.19
CA SER A 217 -9.87 10.23 -8.48
C SER A 217 -11.01 10.90 -7.70
N ALA A 218 -12.01 10.13 -7.26
CA ALA A 218 -13.09 10.62 -6.42
C ALA A 218 -12.63 10.96 -4.99
N PHE A 219 -11.55 10.34 -4.50
CA PHE A 219 -10.98 10.62 -3.19
C PHE A 219 -10.15 11.92 -3.24
N THR A 220 -10.78 13.01 -2.84
CA THR A 220 -10.20 14.37 -2.82
C THR A 220 -9.81 14.83 -1.41
N THR A 221 -10.00 13.98 -0.41
CA THR A 221 -9.47 14.15 0.95
C THR A 221 -7.98 13.78 0.95
N SER A 222 -7.34 13.69 2.12
CA SER A 222 -5.92 13.37 2.24
C SER A 222 -5.77 12.32 3.31
N LEU A 223 -4.80 11.40 3.14
CA LEU A 223 -4.31 10.64 4.27
C LEU A 223 -3.52 11.64 5.13
N ALA A 224 -4.06 11.98 6.29
CA ALA A 224 -3.41 12.88 7.22
C ALA A 224 -2.16 12.23 7.85
N THR A 225 -1.16 13.05 8.11
CA THR A 225 -0.12 12.77 9.09
C THR A 225 -0.66 13.09 10.47
N ILE A 226 -0.86 12.08 11.31
CA ILE A 226 -1.34 12.25 12.69
C ILE A 226 -0.13 12.23 13.59
N THR A 227 0.42 13.40 13.95
CA THR A 227 1.57 13.46 14.87
C THR A 227 1.20 12.93 16.25
N VAL A 228 1.76 11.78 16.60
CA VAL A 228 1.64 11.20 17.94
C VAL A 228 2.92 11.50 18.71
N THR A 229 2.80 12.20 19.84
CA THR A 229 3.96 12.65 20.64
C THR A 229 4.39 11.65 21.70
N ASP A 230 3.63 10.57 21.88
CA ASP A 230 3.93 9.51 22.84
C ASP A 230 4.32 8.23 22.08
N THR A 231 5.58 7.85 22.21
CA THR A 231 6.16 6.64 21.61
C THR A 231 6.32 5.52 22.64
N ASP A 232 5.88 5.75 23.89
CA ASP A 232 6.11 4.81 24.96
C ASP A 232 5.19 3.59 24.78
N ALA A 233 5.81 2.43 24.66
CA ALA A 233 5.17 1.13 24.83
C ALA A 233 4.82 0.93 26.31
N SER A 234 3.81 1.64 26.82
CA SER A 234 3.25 1.25 28.12
C SER A 234 2.36 0.02 27.93
N SER A 235 3.02 -1.14 27.98
CA SER A 235 2.36 -2.39 28.36
C SER A 235 1.83 -2.23 29.79
N THR A 236 0.52 -2.13 29.95
CA THR A 236 -0.16 -2.41 31.23
C THR A 236 -0.94 -3.70 31.15
#